data_AF-A0A2G5ID83-F1
#
_entry.id   AF-A0A2G5ID83-F1
#
_cell.length_a   1.000
_cell.length_b   1.000
_cell.length_c   1.000
_cell.angle_alpha   90.00
_cell.angle_beta   90.00
_cell.angle_gamma   90.00
#
_symmetry.space_group_name_H-M   'P 1'
#
loop_
_entity.id
_entity.type
_entity.pdbx_description
1 polymer ?
#
loop_
_entity_poly.entity_id
_entity_poly.type
_entity_poly.pdbx_seq_one_letter_code
_entity_poly.pdbx_strand_id
1 'polypeptide(L)' 'MHVTGPDFLDSATFPLGQNRVGFEGTATLQRSDWGLDWNTPLATGGALISGKGKLILDISAVQLIQAETAWTGRRL' A
#
# COMPACT_ATOMS: atom_id res chain seq x y z
N MET A 1 17.21 -20.80 13.14
CA MET A 1 16.33 -19.74 12.61
C MET A 1 15.61 -20.31 11.41
N HIS A 2 14.35 -20.70 11.58
CA HIS A 2 13.49 -21.22 10.51
C HIS A 2 12.64 -20.05 10.01
N VAL A 3 12.82 -19.66 8.76
CA VAL A 3 12.08 -18.59 8.10
C VAL A 3 10.95 -19.24 7.31
N THR A 4 9.71 -18.98 7.69
CA THR A 4 8.52 -19.24 6.87
C THR A 4 8.07 -17.87 6.34
N GLY A 5 8.47 -17.54 5.12
CA GLY A 5 8.12 -16.31 4.41
C GLY A 5 6.93 -16.51 3.47
N PRO A 6 6.33 -15.42 2.95
CA PRO A 6 5.09 -15.49 2.17
C PRO A 6 5.32 -16.28 0.88
N ASP A 7 4.49 -17.30 0.67
CA ASP A 7 4.47 -18.08 -0.55
C ASP A 7 4.20 -17.14 -1.74
N PHE A 8 5.13 -17.13 -2.69
CA PHE A 8 5.02 -16.38 -3.94
C PHE A 8 3.89 -16.98 -4.78
N LEU A 9 2.67 -16.49 -4.60
CA LEU A 9 1.49 -16.95 -5.35
C LEU A 9 1.43 -16.24 -6.70
N ASP A 10 2.13 -16.84 -7.67
CA ASP A 10 1.83 -16.82 -9.11
C ASP A 10 1.78 -15.46 -9.82
N SER A 11 2.86 -15.12 -10.52
CA SER A 11 2.83 -14.09 -11.56
C SER A 11 2.09 -14.64 -12.79
N ALA A 12 0.77 -14.48 -12.84
CA ALA A 12 0.00 -14.80 -14.03
C ALA A 12 0.26 -13.75 -15.13
N THR A 13 0.97 -14.15 -16.19
CA THR A 13 1.10 -13.34 -17.42
C THR A 13 -0.27 -13.32 -18.10
N PHE A 14 -1.06 -12.27 -17.88
CA PHE A 14 -2.33 -12.12 -18.57
C PHE A 14 -2.08 -11.94 -20.08
N PRO A 15 -2.77 -12.68 -20.97
CA PRO A 15 -2.60 -12.60 -22.43
C PRO A 15 -2.80 -11.20 -23.04
N LEU A 16 -3.27 -10.24 -22.25
CA LEU A 16 -3.58 -8.85 -22.63
C LEU A 16 -2.72 -7.79 -21.91
N GLY A 17 -1.53 -8.17 -21.40
CA GLY A 17 -0.39 -7.25 -21.30
C GLY A 17 -0.21 -6.42 -20.03
N GLN A 18 -1.13 -6.42 -19.06
CA GLN A 18 -0.89 -5.70 -17.80
C GLN A 18 -0.38 -6.65 -16.71
N ASN A 19 0.92 -6.57 -16.43
CA ASN A 19 1.50 -7.23 -15.26
C ASN A 19 1.00 -6.54 -13.98
N ARG A 20 0.66 -7.34 -12.97
CA ARG A 20 0.13 -6.87 -11.67
C ARG A 20 0.90 -7.50 -10.53
N VAL A 21 1.06 -6.77 -9.45
CA VAL A 21 1.68 -7.24 -8.21
C VAL A 21 0.87 -6.75 -7.01
N GLY A 22 0.72 -7.62 -6.01
CA GLY A 22 0.07 -7.30 -4.74
C GLY A 22 1.09 -7.17 -3.60
N PHE A 23 0.82 -6.27 -2.66
CA PHE A 23 1.59 -6.10 -1.43
C PHE A 23 0.66 -5.97 -0.24
N GLU A 24 1.01 -6.65 0.85
CA GLU A 24 0.37 -6.49 2.15
C GLU A 24 1.36 -5.88 3.15
N GLY A 25 0.88 -4.98 3.99
CA GLY A 25 1.73 -4.28 4.95
C GLY A 25 1.00 -3.85 6.21
N THR A 26 1.73 -3.73 7.31
CA THR A 26 1.22 -3.12 8.54
C THR A 26 2.22 -2.14 9.10
N ALA A 27 1.72 -1.05 9.68
CA ALA A 27 2.52 -0.06 10.37
C ALA A 27 1.81 0.39 11.65
N THR A 28 2.58 0.76 12.67
CA THR A 28 2.04 1.38 13.88
C THR A 28 2.65 2.77 14.00
N LEU A 29 1.82 3.78 14.21
CA LEU A 29 2.25 5.17 14.36
C LEU A 29 1.64 5.80 15.61
N GLN A 30 2.29 6.85 16.10
CA GLN A 30 1.70 7.76 17.07
C GLN A 30 0.98 8.88 16.33
N ARG A 31 -0.29 9.10 16.64
CA ARG A 31 -1.13 10.11 15.98
C ARG A 31 -0.62 11.53 16.21
N SER A 32 -0.02 11.78 17.38
CA SER A 32 0.56 13.08 17.75
C SER A 32 1.70 13.51 16.83
N ASP A 33 2.47 12.57 16.26
CA ASP A 33 3.56 12.87 15.33
C ASP A 33 3.04 13.52 14.03
N TRP A 34 1.73 13.42 13.79
CA TRP A 34 1.02 13.96 12.64
C TRP A 34 0.05 15.09 13.02
N GLY A 35 0.16 15.65 14.24
CA GLY A 35 -0.71 16.72 14.75
C GLY A 35 -2.15 16.29 15.06
N LEU A 36 -2.41 14.98 15.15
CA LEU A 36 -3.73 14.45 15.48
C LEU A 36 -3.88 14.26 17.00
N ASP A 37 -3.97 15.39 17.72
CA ASP A 37 -3.97 15.45 19.20
C ASP A 37 -5.35 15.63 19.86
N TRP A 38 -6.42 15.60 19.07
CA TRP A 38 -7.77 15.70 19.61
C TRP A 38 -8.06 14.54 20.58
N ASN A 39 -8.28 14.88 21.84
CA ASN A 39 -8.61 13.93 22.89
C ASN A 39 -9.31 14.67 24.04
N THR A 40 -10.33 14.04 24.62
CA THR A 40 -10.97 14.53 25.84
C THR A 40 -10.30 13.85 27.04
N PRO A 41 -9.75 14.60 28.00
CA PRO A 41 -9.16 14.00 29.20
C PRO A 41 -10.25 13.35 30.06
N LEU A 42 -9.98 12.15 30.56
CA LEU A 42 -10.87 11.45 31.47
C LEU A 42 -10.74 12.01 32.89
N ALA A 43 -11.84 11.99 33.65
CA ALA A 43 -11.88 12.53 35.02
C ALA A 43 -10.89 11.84 36.00
N THR A 44 -10.49 10.61 35.70
CA THR A 44 -9.53 9.79 36.45
C THR A 44 -8.11 9.85 35.89
N GLY A 45 -7.85 10.70 34.90
CA GLY A 45 -6.60 10.72 34.15
C GLY A 45 -6.61 9.72 32.98
N GLY A 46 -5.81 10.02 31.96
CA GLY A 46 -5.74 9.23 30.73
C GLY A 46 -6.52 9.82 29.55
N ALA A 47 -6.46 9.12 28.43
CA ALA A 47 -7.05 9.54 27.17
C ALA A 47 -8.30 8.71 26.82
N LEU A 48 -9.32 9.36 26.28
CA LEU A 48 -10.48 8.67 25.70
C LEU A 48 -10.09 7.85 24.47
N ILE A 49 -9.04 8.28 23.76
CA ILE A 49 -8.62 7.69 22.49
C ILE A 49 -7.13 7.37 22.53
N SER A 50 -6.77 6.12 22.20
CA SER A 50 -5.38 5.67 22.13
C SER A 50 -4.54 6.56 21.21
N GLY A 51 -3.36 6.99 21.66
CA GLY A 51 -2.40 7.73 20.84
C GLY A 51 -1.82 6.88 19.70
N LYS A 52 -1.78 5.56 19.87
CA LYS A 52 -1.27 4.61 18.87
C LYS A 52 -2.36 4.26 17.86
N GLY A 53 -2.05 4.40 16.57
CA GLY A 53 -2.85 3.92 15.45
C GLY A 53 -2.15 2.77 14.71
N LYS A 54 -2.90 1.74 14.35
CA LYS A 54 -2.43 0.64 13.48
C LYS A 54 -2.98 0.85 12.06
N LEU A 55 -2.08 0.89 11.08
CA LEU A 55 -2.42 0.89 9.66
C LEU A 55 -2.29 -0.55 9.13
N ILE A 56 -3.26 -0.93 8.31
CA ILE A 56 -3.27 -2.19 7.55
C ILE A 56 -3.41 -1.77 6.10
N LEU A 57 -2.46 -2.20 5.27
CA LEU A 57 -2.37 -1.84 3.87
C LEU A 57 -2.54 -3.09 3.02
N ASP A 58 -3.41 -2.97 2.03
CA ASP A 58 -3.59 -3.91 0.93
C ASP A 58 -3.43 -3.09 -0.35
N ILE A 59 -2.37 -3.38 -1.11
CA ILE A 59 -1.93 -2.57 -2.24
C ILE A 59 -1.87 -3.45 -3.48
N SER A 60 -2.53 -3.00 -4.55
CA SER A 60 -2.38 -3.57 -5.88
C SER A 60 -1.72 -2.56 -6.82
N ALA A 61 -0.66 -2.97 -7.49
CA ALA A 61 0.03 -2.16 -8.48
C ALA A 61 -0.02 -2.83 -9.86
N VAL A 62 -0.16 -2.01 -10.90
CA VAL A 62 -0.14 -2.42 -12.31
C VAL A 62 1.11 -1.83 -12.95
N GLN A 63 1.82 -2.64 -13.73
CA GLN A 63 2.90 -2.15 -14.56
C GLN A 63 2.32 -1.24 -15.67
N LEU A 64 2.73 0.03 -15.67
CA LEU A 64 2.44 0.93 -16.79
C LEU A 64 3.19 0.44 -18.03
N ILE A 65 2.44 0.05 -19.05
CA ILE A 65 2.98 -0.22 -20.37
C ILE A 65 3.03 1.13 -21.09
N GLN A 66 4.19 1.56 -21.56
CA GLN A 66 4.23 2.72 -22.44
C GLN A 66 3.57 2.32 -23.76
N ALA A 67 2.44 2.93 -24.09
CA ALA A 67 1.91 2.87 -25.44
C ALA A 67 2.92 3.58 -26.33
N GLU A 68 3.67 2.82 -27.13
CA GLU A 68 4.49 3.40 -28.17
C GLU A 68 3.55 4.14 -29.12
N THR A 69 3.57 5.47 -29.09
CA THR A 69 2.83 6.29 -30.04
C THR A 69 3.41 5.98 -31.41
N ALA A 70 2.79 5.03 -32.10
CA ALA A 70 3.11 4.67 -33.47
C ALA A 70 2.80 5.87 -34.37
N TRP A 71 3.72 6.84 -34.37
CA TRP A 71 3.87 7.83 -35.43
C TRP A 71 4.24 7.03 -36.67
N THR A 72 3.22 6.51 -37.32
CA THR A 72 3.28 5.95 -38.67
C THR A 72 3.59 7.11 -39.61
N GLY A 73 4.87 7.47 -39.66
CA GLY A 73 5.50 8.08 -40.82
C GLY A 73 5.40 7.09 -41.98
N ARG A 74 4.21 6.96 -42.56
CA ARG A 74 4.05 6.52 -43.94
C ARG A 74 4.54 7.68 -44.81
N ARG A 75 5.86 7.79 -44.93
CA ARG A 75 6.50 8.55 -45.98
C ARG A 75 6.91 7.56 -47.06
N LEU A 76 6.42 7.90 -48.26
CA LEU A 76 6.60 7.29 -49.58
C LEU A 76 5.69 6.10 -49.86
#